data_AF-B7QG95-F1
#
_entry.id   AF-B7QG95-F1
#
_cell.length_a   1.000
_cell.length_b   1.000
_cell.length_c   1.000
_cell.angle_alpha   90.00
_cell.angle_beta   90.00
_cell.angle_gamma   90.00
#
_symmetry.space_group_name_H-M   'P 1'
#
loop_
_entity.id
_entity.type
_entity.pdbx_description
1 polymer ?
#
loop_
_entity_poly.entity_id
_entity_poly.type
_entity_poly.pdbx_seq_one_letter_code
_entity_poly.pdbx_strand_id
1 'polypeptide(L)'
;VNVKDGQRYSSSKAFIQPIVRKRKNLHISLLSMATRILFKKKHAYGVKFERGAEDRKVLARREVIVSCGAIGTAQLLMLSGIGPAHHLKELDIPVIADLPVGEGLQDHFFVGGIAATTQTDAELNLRSISTVTQYAFGSKGPLAVPAGIEAVAFVSTPYVNSSLDFPDIEIVLLSISPSSSEGERYLLDSGLTKE
;
A
#
# COMPACT_ATOMS: atom_id res chain seq x y z
N VAL A 1 -11.04 -1.30 -2.08
CA VAL A 1 -10.18 -2.37 -2.68
C VAL A 1 -10.74 -2.76 -4.04
N ASN A 2 -9.91 -2.91 -5.07
CA ASN A 2 -10.37 -3.27 -6.42
C ASN A 2 -10.63 -4.77 -6.56
N VAL A 3 -11.79 -5.12 -7.11
CA VAL A 3 -12.23 -6.50 -7.38
C VAL A 3 -12.60 -6.63 -8.84
N LYS A 4 -12.23 -7.77 -9.44
CA LYS A 4 -12.70 -8.18 -10.75
C LYS A 4 -12.98 -9.68 -10.71
N ASP A 5 -14.17 -10.08 -11.18
CA ASP A 5 -14.60 -11.48 -11.23
C ASP A 5 -14.47 -12.18 -9.86
N GLY A 6 -14.84 -11.48 -8.78
CA GLY A 6 -14.78 -11.99 -7.40
C GLY A 6 -13.36 -12.16 -6.83
N GLN A 7 -12.33 -11.66 -7.51
CA GLN A 7 -10.94 -11.75 -7.07
C GLN A 7 -10.29 -10.39 -6.90
N ARG A 8 -9.32 -10.31 -5.98
CA ARG A 8 -8.45 -9.14 -5.85
C ARG A 8 -7.82 -8.78 -7.21
N TYR A 9 -7.95 -7.51 -7.59
CA TYR A 9 -7.42 -7.00 -8.85
C TYR A 9 -6.36 -5.92 -8.60
N SER A 10 -5.10 -6.34 -8.55
CA SER A 10 -3.96 -5.45 -8.31
C SER A 10 -3.54 -4.67 -9.55
N SER A 11 -2.83 -3.55 -9.37
CA SER A 11 -2.26 -2.76 -10.47
C SER A 11 -1.34 -3.59 -11.37
N SER A 12 -0.62 -4.58 -10.81
CA SER A 12 0.20 -5.52 -11.61
C SER A 12 -0.68 -6.38 -12.52
N LYS A 13 -1.77 -6.96 -12.00
CA LYS A 13 -2.72 -7.77 -12.79
C LYS A 13 -3.43 -6.94 -13.86
N ALA A 14 -3.73 -5.69 -13.56
CA ALA A 14 -4.39 -4.76 -14.48
C ALA A 14 -3.47 -4.24 -15.60
N PHE A 15 -2.26 -3.79 -15.26
CA PHE A 15 -1.43 -3.01 -16.18
C PHE A 15 -0.14 -3.69 -16.64
N ILE A 16 0.41 -4.62 -15.86
CA ILE A 16 1.71 -5.24 -16.13
C ILE A 16 1.57 -6.63 -16.75
N GLN A 17 0.83 -7.53 -16.10
CA GLN A 17 0.64 -8.90 -16.56
C GLN A 17 0.11 -9.00 -18.01
N PRO A 18 -0.84 -8.15 -18.46
CA PRO A 18 -1.36 -8.26 -19.82
C PRO A 18 -0.33 -7.88 -20.91
N ILE A 19 0.69 -7.08 -20.58
CA ILE A 19 1.65 -6.54 -21.55
C ILE A 19 3.06 -7.12 -21.43
N VAL A 20 3.44 -7.71 -20.29
CA VAL A 20 4.83 -8.15 -20.03
C VAL A 20 5.33 -9.17 -21.05
N ARG A 21 4.46 -10.04 -21.57
CA ARG A 21 4.80 -11.01 -22.64
C ARG A 21 4.66 -10.45 -24.05
N LYS A 22 3.97 -9.31 -24.21
CA LYS A 22 3.67 -8.69 -25.52
C LYS A 22 4.69 -7.62 -25.90
N ARG A 23 5.19 -6.86 -24.90
CA ARG A 23 6.10 -5.73 -25.10
C ARG A 23 7.54 -6.12 -24.81
N LYS A 24 8.34 -6.32 -25.86
CA LYS A 24 9.77 -6.68 -25.74
C LYS A 24 10.65 -5.57 -25.15
N ASN A 25 10.15 -4.32 -25.13
CA ASN A 25 10.85 -3.15 -24.60
C ASN A 25 10.56 -2.88 -23.11
N LEU A 26 9.80 -3.75 -22.44
CA LEU A 26 9.54 -3.67 -21.00
C LEU A 26 10.36 -4.74 -20.27
N HIS A 27 11.26 -4.32 -19.39
CA HIS A 27 12.06 -5.22 -18.57
C HIS A 27 11.64 -5.07 -17.11
N ILE A 28 11.44 -6.19 -16.41
CA ILE A 28 11.03 -6.22 -15.01
C ILE A 28 12.06 -7.03 -14.23
N SER A 29 12.61 -6.44 -13.18
CA SER A 29 13.50 -7.13 -12.24
C SER A 29 12.82 -7.19 -10.88
N LEU A 30 12.36 -8.37 -10.50
CA LEU A 30 11.81 -8.63 -9.16
C LEU A 30 12.96 -8.83 -8.16
N LEU A 31 12.63 -8.74 -6.86
CA LEU A 31 13.59 -8.93 -5.77
C LEU A 31 14.85 -8.06 -5.95
N SER A 32 14.63 -6.82 -6.37
CA SER A 32 15.69 -5.86 -6.73
C SER A 32 15.46 -4.59 -5.93
N MET A 33 16.14 -4.46 -4.78
CA MET A 33 15.98 -3.33 -3.88
C MET A 33 16.82 -2.14 -4.37
N ALA A 34 16.20 -1.05 -4.79
CA ALA A 34 16.94 0.15 -5.16
C ALA A 34 17.56 0.78 -3.90
N THR A 35 18.87 1.03 -3.93
CA THR A 35 19.62 1.54 -2.78
C THR A 35 20.16 2.95 -2.99
N ARG A 36 20.39 3.36 -4.25
CA ARG A 36 20.87 4.71 -4.57
C ARG A 36 20.56 5.12 -6.01
N ILE A 37 20.17 6.36 -6.23
CA ILE A 37 20.10 7.02 -7.55
C ILE A 37 21.47 7.62 -7.86
N LEU A 38 21.95 7.41 -9.08
CA LEU A 38 23.27 7.85 -9.54
C LEU A 38 23.17 9.20 -10.23
N PHE A 39 23.96 10.17 -9.77
CA PHE A 39 23.96 11.55 -10.24
C PHE A 39 25.28 11.98 -10.87
N LYS A 40 25.19 12.78 -11.94
CA LYS A 40 26.28 13.61 -12.44
C LYS A 40 25.84 15.07 -12.31
N LYS A 41 26.40 15.80 -11.34
CA LYS A 41 25.85 17.09 -10.87
C LYS A 41 24.37 16.92 -10.49
N LYS A 42 23.45 17.61 -11.19
CA LYS A 42 22.00 17.53 -10.97
C LYS A 42 21.27 16.62 -11.96
N HIS A 43 21.99 15.79 -12.74
CA HIS A 43 21.40 14.88 -13.71
C HIS A 43 21.45 13.43 -13.21
N ALA A 44 20.27 12.82 -12.99
CA ALA A 44 20.15 11.40 -12.66
C ALA A 44 20.40 10.56 -13.92
N TYR A 45 21.40 9.67 -13.86
CA TYR A 45 21.81 8.86 -15.02
C TYR A 45 21.67 7.35 -14.79
N GLY A 46 21.20 6.92 -13.62
CA GLY A 46 21.02 5.51 -13.33
C GLY A 46 20.60 5.23 -11.89
N VAL A 47 20.47 3.94 -11.57
CA VAL A 47 20.09 3.44 -10.25
C VAL A 47 21.00 2.27 -9.89
N LYS A 48 21.51 2.27 -8.66
CA LYS A 48 22.14 1.13 -7.99
C LYS A 48 21.06 0.36 -7.22
N PHE A 49 21.08 -0.96 -7.32
CA PHE A 49 20.15 -1.83 -6.64
C PHE A 49 20.82 -3.14 -6.23
N GLU A 50 20.32 -3.74 -5.17
CA GLU A 50 20.74 -5.06 -4.68
C GLU A 50 19.78 -6.11 -5.20
N ARG A 51 20.32 -7.24 -5.68
CA ARG A 51 19.53 -8.42 -6.06
C ARG A 51 20.23 -9.68 -5.57
N GLY A 52 19.67 -10.32 -4.56
CA GLY A 52 20.38 -11.37 -3.82
C GLY A 52 21.53 -10.76 -3.03
N ALA A 53 22.73 -11.33 -3.15
CA ALA A 53 23.95 -10.81 -2.50
C ALA A 53 24.79 -9.89 -3.41
N GLU A 54 24.26 -9.50 -4.57
CA GLU A 54 25.00 -8.73 -5.57
C GLU A 54 24.48 -7.31 -5.71
N ASP A 55 25.43 -6.38 -5.68
CA ASP A 55 25.25 -4.99 -6.08
C ASP A 55 25.24 -4.86 -7.61
N ARG A 56 24.18 -4.28 -8.16
CA ARG A 56 24.00 -4.07 -9.59
C ARG A 56 23.66 -2.61 -9.88
N LYS A 57 23.86 -2.20 -11.14
CA LYS A 57 23.49 -0.87 -11.63
C LYS A 57 22.79 -0.95 -12.97
N VAL A 58 21.80 -0.08 -13.17
CA VAL A 58 21.15 0.15 -14.46
C VAL A 58 21.27 1.62 -14.82
N LEU A 59 21.61 1.92 -16.08
CA LEU A 59 21.77 3.28 -16.57
C LEU A 59 20.51 3.74 -17.30
N ALA A 60 20.11 4.98 -17.08
CA ALA A 60 18.96 5.62 -17.69
C ALA A 60 19.43 6.67 -18.70
N ARG A 61 18.95 6.57 -19.95
CA ARG A 61 19.28 7.55 -21.01
C ARG A 61 18.42 8.82 -20.98
N ARG A 62 17.29 8.78 -20.27
CA ARG A 62 16.30 9.86 -20.27
C ARG A 62 15.99 10.27 -18.84
N GLU A 63 15.30 9.41 -18.11
CA GLU A 63 14.73 9.75 -16.81
C GLU A 63 14.79 8.56 -15.84
N VAL A 64 14.76 8.88 -14.55
CA VAL A 64 14.55 7.94 -13.45
C VAL A 64 13.28 8.38 -12.73
N ILE A 65 12.29 7.48 -12.67
CA ILE A 65 11.02 7.71 -11.96
C ILE A 65 11.04 6.90 -10.68
N VAL A 66 10.82 7.56 -9.53
CA VAL A 66 10.80 6.92 -8.21
C VAL A 66 9.35 6.70 -7.80
N SER A 67 9.02 5.47 -7.42
CA SER A 67 7.66 5.08 -7.03
C SER A 67 7.68 4.04 -5.90
N CYS A 68 8.51 4.29 -4.89
CA CYS A 68 8.78 3.36 -3.78
C CYS A 68 7.79 3.54 -2.59
N GLY A 69 6.62 4.14 -2.83
CA GLY A 69 5.68 4.54 -1.78
C GLY A 69 6.14 5.76 -0.98
N ALA A 70 5.31 6.27 -0.07
CA ALA A 70 5.61 7.48 0.71
C ALA A 70 6.93 7.35 1.51
N ILE A 71 7.08 6.24 2.23
CA ILE A 71 8.25 5.96 3.08
C ILE A 71 9.50 5.65 2.24
N GLY A 72 9.41 4.66 1.34
CA GLY A 72 10.56 4.20 0.57
C GLY A 72 11.09 5.25 -0.41
N THR A 73 10.22 6.13 -0.94
CA THR A 73 10.66 7.22 -1.82
C THR A 73 11.49 8.25 -1.06
N ALA A 74 11.03 8.69 0.12
CA ALA A 74 11.78 9.63 0.94
C ALA A 74 13.15 9.06 1.33
N GLN A 75 13.17 7.79 1.77
CA GLN A 75 14.42 7.10 2.11
C GLN A 75 15.40 7.03 0.93
N LEU A 76 14.94 6.57 -0.25
CA LEU A 76 15.81 6.43 -1.42
C LEU A 76 16.37 7.78 -1.88
N LEU A 77 15.56 8.84 -1.86
CA LEU A 77 16.00 10.19 -2.21
C LEU A 77 17.08 10.69 -1.24
N MET A 78 16.88 10.54 0.06
CA MET A 78 17.86 10.93 1.07
C MET A 78 19.16 10.13 0.94
N LEU A 79 19.10 8.81 0.78
CA LEU A 79 20.28 7.95 0.52
C LEU A 79 21.03 8.29 -0.78
N SER A 80 20.38 9.05 -1.68
CA SER A 80 20.93 9.54 -2.94
C SER A 80 21.38 11.00 -2.88
N GLY A 81 21.33 11.64 -1.70
CA GLY A 81 21.78 13.02 -1.49
C GLY A 81 20.71 14.09 -1.75
N ILE A 82 19.42 13.73 -1.80
CA ILE A 82 18.31 14.67 -1.94
C ILE A 82 17.47 14.66 -0.67
N GLY A 83 17.56 15.71 0.14
CA GLY A 83 16.91 15.79 1.45
C GLY A 83 17.50 16.91 2.33
N PRO A 84 17.08 17.03 3.60
CA PRO A 84 17.53 18.11 4.47
C PRO A 84 19.06 18.07 4.65
N ALA A 85 19.76 19.14 4.23
CA ALA A 85 21.22 19.13 4.12
C ALA A 85 21.94 18.85 5.45
N HIS A 86 21.37 19.28 6.58
CA HIS A 86 21.93 18.98 7.91
C HIS A 86 21.91 17.48 8.20
N HIS A 87 20.74 16.85 8.06
CA HIS A 87 20.55 15.42 8.30
C HIS A 87 21.42 14.56 7.37
N LEU A 88 21.54 14.94 6.10
CA LEU A 88 22.41 14.25 5.14
C LEU A 88 23.89 14.32 5.55
N LYS A 89 24.35 15.47 6.05
CA LYS A 89 25.74 15.65 6.51
C LYS A 89 26.05 14.84 7.77
N GLU A 90 25.10 14.72 8.71
CA GLU A 90 25.26 13.88 9.91
C GLU A 90 25.50 12.40 9.57
N LEU A 91 24.99 11.95 8.42
CA LEU A 91 25.12 10.58 7.92
C LEU A 91 26.24 10.42 6.86
N ASP A 92 27.11 11.42 6.70
CA ASP A 92 28.17 11.46 5.69
C ASP A 92 27.68 11.26 4.24
N ILE A 93 26.46 11.73 3.94
CA ILE A 93 25.86 11.65 2.60
C ILE A 93 26.12 12.97 1.85
N PRO A 94 26.78 12.94 0.67
CA PRO A 94 26.96 14.13 -0.15
C PRO A 94 25.62 14.75 -0.58
N VAL A 95 25.46 16.06 -0.35
CA VAL A 95 24.23 16.78 -0.69
C VAL A 95 24.21 17.15 -2.18
N ILE A 96 23.26 16.59 -2.92
CA ILE A 96 22.92 16.94 -4.31
C ILE A 96 21.88 18.07 -4.34
N ALA A 97 20.87 18.00 -3.47
CA ALA A 97 19.84 19.03 -3.32
C ALA A 97 19.33 19.07 -1.87
N ASP A 98 19.27 20.28 -1.31
CA ASP A 98 18.67 20.54 -0.01
C ASP A 98 17.17 20.79 -0.17
N LEU A 99 16.36 19.81 0.24
CA LEU A 99 14.90 19.81 0.11
C LEU A 99 14.27 19.14 1.35
N PRO A 100 13.04 19.50 1.76
CA PRO A 100 12.37 18.93 2.93
C PRO A 100 11.81 17.51 2.67
N VAL A 101 12.67 16.62 2.16
CA VAL A 101 12.30 15.23 1.86
C VAL A 101 12.08 14.47 3.17
N GLY A 102 10.95 13.77 3.26
CA GLY A 102 10.56 13.01 4.45
C GLY A 102 9.65 13.77 5.41
N GLU A 103 9.44 15.07 5.19
CA GLU A 103 8.46 15.87 5.93
C GLU A 103 7.05 15.74 5.35
N GLY A 104 6.04 16.10 6.14
CA GLY A 104 4.65 16.15 5.68
C GLY A 104 4.00 14.79 5.46
N LEU A 105 4.49 13.73 6.10
CA LEU A 105 3.83 12.42 6.10
C LEU A 105 2.42 12.57 6.67
N GLN A 106 1.44 12.14 5.89
CA GLN A 106 0.04 12.10 6.25
C GLN A 106 -0.46 10.68 6.09
N ASP A 107 -1.37 10.28 6.97
CA ASP A 107 -2.07 9.02 6.91
C ASP A 107 -3.50 9.22 7.42
N HIS A 108 -4.37 8.26 7.14
CA HIS A 108 -5.70 8.23 7.72
C HIS A 108 -5.63 7.46 9.03
N PHE A 109 -6.01 8.09 10.13
CA PHE A 109 -6.17 7.38 11.40
C PHE A 109 -7.49 6.61 11.38
N PHE A 110 -7.44 5.33 11.73
CA PHE A 110 -8.61 4.47 11.82
C PHE A 110 -9.03 4.32 13.29
N VAL A 111 -10.32 4.54 13.56
CA VAL A 111 -10.92 4.27 14.87
C VAL A 111 -11.96 3.17 14.69
N GLY A 112 -11.79 2.06 15.41
CA GLY A 112 -12.76 0.97 15.39
C GLY A 112 -14.07 1.40 16.07
N GLY A 113 -15.19 1.28 15.37
CA GLY A 113 -16.52 1.37 15.96
C GLY A 113 -16.99 -0.01 16.44
N ILE A 114 -17.66 -0.07 17.60
CA ILE A 114 -18.30 -1.29 18.08
C ILE A 114 -19.78 -1.23 17.68
N ALA A 115 -20.18 -2.12 16.78
CA ALA A 115 -21.60 -2.41 16.54
C ALA A 115 -21.95 -3.70 17.29
N ALA A 116 -22.77 -3.60 18.33
CA ALA A 116 -23.29 -4.75 19.06
C ALA A 116 -24.59 -5.23 18.39
N THR A 117 -24.65 -6.51 18.04
CA THR A 117 -25.89 -7.18 17.65
C THR A 117 -26.21 -8.27 18.67
N THR A 118 -27.50 -8.46 19.00
CA THR A 118 -27.96 -9.53 19.88
C THR A 118 -28.16 -10.85 19.14
N GLN A 119 -27.92 -10.89 17.82
CA GLN A 119 -28.04 -12.09 17.01
C GLN A 119 -26.69 -12.83 16.97
N THR A 120 -26.67 -14.06 17.48
CA THR A 120 -25.50 -14.95 17.50
C THR A 120 -25.10 -15.47 16.11
N ASP A 121 -26.00 -15.41 15.14
CA ASP A 121 -25.80 -15.98 13.79
C ASP A 121 -25.32 -14.94 12.76
N ALA A 122 -25.00 -13.72 13.19
CA ALA A 122 -24.54 -12.64 12.31
C ALA A 122 -23.04 -12.76 11.92
N GLU A 123 -22.40 -13.89 12.23
CA GLU A 123 -20.98 -14.11 11.94
C GLU A 123 -20.74 -14.66 10.54
N LEU A 124 -19.82 -14.03 9.80
CA LEU A 124 -19.30 -14.56 8.55
C LEU A 124 -18.36 -15.75 8.81
N ASN A 125 -18.87 -16.97 8.62
CA ASN A 125 -18.03 -18.17 8.68
C ASN A 125 -17.23 -18.36 7.39
N LEU A 126 -16.08 -17.68 7.32
CA LEU A 126 -15.16 -17.69 6.18
C LEU A 126 -14.54 -19.06 5.87
N ARG A 127 -14.60 -20.01 6.82
CA ARG A 127 -13.92 -21.32 6.73
C ARG A 127 -14.87 -22.49 6.46
N SER A 128 -16.18 -22.23 6.42
CA SER A 128 -17.16 -23.25 6.08
C SER A 128 -16.87 -23.85 4.70
N ILE A 129 -17.05 -25.18 4.56
CA ILE A 129 -16.84 -25.89 3.29
C ILE A 129 -17.70 -25.27 2.18
N SER A 130 -18.93 -24.84 2.51
CA SER A 130 -19.81 -24.12 1.59
C SER A 130 -19.19 -22.81 1.09
N THR A 131 -18.63 -21.98 1.98
CA THR A 131 -17.97 -20.73 1.60
C THR A 131 -16.74 -20.97 0.75
N VAL A 132 -15.90 -21.94 1.13
CA VAL A 132 -14.70 -22.31 0.37
C VAL A 132 -15.08 -22.83 -1.02
N THR A 133 -16.10 -23.69 -1.13
CA THR A 133 -16.55 -24.26 -2.41
C THR A 133 -17.20 -23.20 -3.32
N GLN A 134 -18.01 -22.29 -2.78
CA GLN A 134 -18.57 -21.16 -3.53
C GLN A 134 -17.48 -20.27 -4.13
N TYR A 135 -16.43 -20.00 -3.37
CA TYR A 135 -15.31 -19.19 -3.87
C TYR A 135 -14.45 -19.98 -4.88
N ALA A 136 -14.08 -21.21 -4.56
CA ALA A 136 -13.18 -22.02 -5.39
C ALA A 136 -13.77 -22.31 -6.79
N PHE A 137 -15.07 -22.61 -6.87
CA PHE A 137 -15.71 -22.98 -8.13
C PHE A 137 -16.52 -21.85 -8.79
N GLY A 138 -16.77 -20.75 -8.07
CA GLY A 138 -17.60 -19.66 -8.58
C GLY A 138 -17.03 -18.26 -8.43
N SER A 139 -15.92 -18.07 -7.70
CA SER A 139 -15.46 -16.74 -7.23
C SER A 139 -16.61 -15.94 -6.58
N LYS A 140 -17.47 -16.64 -5.82
CA LYS A 140 -18.68 -16.12 -5.18
C LYS A 140 -18.61 -16.32 -3.67
N GLY A 141 -19.59 -15.71 -2.99
CA GLY A 141 -19.77 -15.83 -1.56
C GLY A 141 -18.83 -14.92 -0.76
N PRO A 142 -18.82 -15.06 0.58
CA PRO A 142 -18.07 -14.24 1.52
C PRO A 142 -16.61 -13.91 1.15
N LEU A 143 -15.86 -14.89 0.65
CA LEU A 143 -14.43 -14.73 0.34
C LEU A 143 -14.17 -13.82 -0.87
N ALA A 144 -15.19 -13.54 -1.67
CA ALA A 144 -15.12 -12.57 -2.77
C ALA A 144 -15.36 -11.12 -2.31
N VAL A 145 -15.82 -10.90 -1.07
CA VAL A 145 -16.08 -9.57 -0.51
C VAL A 145 -14.80 -9.01 0.11
N PRO A 146 -14.29 -7.84 -0.34
CA PRO A 146 -13.05 -7.28 0.18
C PRO A 146 -13.15 -6.95 1.66
N ALA A 147 -12.41 -7.68 2.49
CA ALA A 147 -12.36 -7.48 3.93
C ALA A 147 -13.75 -7.45 4.63
N GLY A 148 -14.78 -8.04 4.02
CA GLY A 148 -16.15 -7.98 4.54
C GLY A 148 -16.77 -6.57 4.54
N ILE A 149 -16.25 -5.65 3.73
CA ILE A 149 -16.80 -4.30 3.58
C ILE A 149 -18.07 -4.37 2.73
N GLU A 150 -19.22 -4.04 3.34
CA GLU A 150 -20.52 -4.02 2.63
C GLU A 150 -20.88 -2.63 2.13
N ALA A 151 -20.46 -1.60 2.87
CA ALA A 151 -20.78 -0.22 2.55
C ALA A 151 -19.67 0.71 3.04
N VAL A 152 -19.50 1.79 2.29
CA VAL A 152 -18.63 2.91 2.62
C VAL A 152 -19.46 4.18 2.52
N ALA A 153 -19.38 5.03 3.52
CA ALA A 153 -19.99 6.34 3.51
C ALA A 153 -18.94 7.40 3.76
N PHE A 154 -19.07 8.53 3.06
CA PHE A 154 -18.25 9.71 3.28
C PHE A 154 -19.12 10.78 3.92
N VAL A 155 -18.66 11.34 5.04
CA VAL A 155 -19.42 12.30 5.84
C VAL A 155 -18.55 13.51 6.13
N SER A 156 -19.17 14.69 6.15
CA SER A 156 -18.56 15.95 6.55
C SER A 156 -18.93 16.26 8.00
N THR A 157 -17.94 16.50 8.86
CA THR A 157 -18.17 17.01 10.21
C THR A 157 -18.38 18.52 10.21
N PRO A 158 -18.87 19.11 11.32
CA PRO A 158 -18.89 20.56 11.49
C PRO A 158 -17.51 21.22 11.46
N TYR A 159 -16.41 20.46 11.58
CA TYR A 159 -15.03 20.97 11.55
C TYR A 159 -14.43 20.99 10.15
N VAL A 160 -15.08 20.37 9.16
CA VAL A 160 -14.58 20.39 7.78
C VAL A 160 -14.59 21.81 7.27
N ASN A 161 -13.57 22.17 6.48
CA ASN A 161 -13.59 23.44 5.78
C ASN A 161 -14.69 23.39 4.70
N SER A 162 -15.83 24.01 5.00
CA SER A 162 -17.00 24.08 4.13
C SER A 162 -16.76 24.75 2.77
N SER A 163 -15.62 25.44 2.56
CA SER A 163 -15.23 25.93 1.25
C SER A 163 -14.64 24.84 0.33
N LEU A 164 -14.33 23.65 0.87
CA LEU A 164 -13.79 22.50 0.15
C LEU A 164 -14.90 21.47 -0.06
N ASP A 165 -15.00 20.92 -1.27
CA ASP A 165 -16.00 19.90 -1.63
C ASP A 165 -15.51 18.48 -1.31
N PHE A 166 -14.90 18.30 -0.13
CA PHE A 166 -14.35 17.02 0.30
C PHE A 166 -14.79 16.64 1.73
N PRO A 167 -15.19 15.37 1.96
CA PRO A 167 -15.51 14.84 3.29
C PRO A 167 -14.24 14.70 4.14
N ASP A 168 -14.40 14.74 5.46
CA ASP A 168 -13.31 14.54 6.45
C ASP A 168 -13.45 13.23 7.24
N ILE A 169 -14.53 12.46 7.03
CA ILE A 169 -14.72 11.12 7.60
C ILE A 169 -15.08 10.10 6.51
N GLU A 170 -14.40 8.97 6.54
CA GLU A 170 -14.79 7.72 5.86
C GLU A 170 -15.32 6.73 6.91
N ILE A 171 -16.58 6.30 6.77
CA ILE A 171 -17.20 5.26 7.58
C ILE A 171 -17.19 3.97 6.78
N VAL A 172 -16.55 2.93 7.32
CA VAL A 172 -16.49 1.60 6.73
C VAL A 172 -17.38 0.66 7.52
N LEU A 173 -18.43 0.14 6.89
CA LEU A 173 -19.33 -0.83 7.49
C LEU A 173 -18.88 -2.24 7.14
N LEU A 174 -18.48 -2.99 8.18
CA LEU A 174 -17.94 -4.34 8.09
C LEU A 174 -18.96 -5.35 8.58
N SER A 175 -19.10 -6.46 7.86
CA SER A 175 -19.86 -7.64 8.32
C SER A 175 -19.03 -8.57 9.23
N ILE A 176 -17.87 -8.10 9.72
CA ILE A 176 -16.99 -8.84 10.63
C ILE A 176 -16.91 -8.04 11.93
N SER A 177 -17.38 -8.63 13.03
CA SER A 177 -17.24 -8.02 14.36
C SER A 177 -15.91 -8.44 15.00
N PRO A 178 -15.13 -7.51 15.60
CA PRO A 178 -13.95 -7.85 16.41
C PRO A 178 -14.29 -8.71 17.63
N SER A 179 -15.56 -8.76 18.05
CA SER A 179 -16.04 -9.63 19.13
C SER A 179 -16.28 -11.08 18.72
N SER A 180 -16.22 -11.39 17.42
CA SER A 180 -16.40 -12.74 16.90
C SER A 180 -15.08 -13.52 16.92
N SER A 181 -15.16 -14.85 16.86
CA SER A 181 -13.97 -15.70 16.77
C SER A 181 -13.10 -15.42 15.54
N GLU A 182 -13.71 -15.03 14.41
CA GLU A 182 -13.00 -14.64 13.21
C GLU A 182 -12.47 -13.18 13.29
N GLY A 183 -13.17 -12.30 14.00
CA GLY A 183 -12.69 -10.94 14.28
C GLY A 183 -11.50 -10.89 15.23
N GLU A 184 -11.51 -11.68 16.29
CA GLU A 184 -10.36 -11.83 17.19
C GLU A 184 -9.11 -12.29 16.41
N ARG A 185 -9.28 -13.27 15.53
CA ARG A 185 -8.20 -13.74 14.66
C ARG A 185 -7.71 -12.67 13.71
N TYR A 186 -8.62 -11.90 13.11
CA TYR A 186 -8.26 -10.77 12.26
C TYR A 186 -7.40 -9.73 13.01
N LEU A 187 -7.74 -9.43 14.27
CA LEU A 187 -6.95 -8.52 15.11
C LEU A 187 -5.57 -9.10 15.42
N LEU A 188 -5.48 -10.40 15.78
CA LEU A 188 -4.21 -11.10 16.01
C LEU A 188 -3.32 -11.12 14.76
N ASP A 189 -3.87 -11.43 13.59
CA ASP A 189 -3.17 -11.40 12.30
C ASP A 189 -2.71 -9.97 11.93
N SER A 190 -3.41 -8.96 12.44
CA SER A 190 -3.05 -7.55 12.30
C SER A 190 -2.02 -7.07 13.34
N GLY A 191 -1.50 -7.98 14.18
CA GLY A 191 -0.45 -7.69 15.16
C GLY A 191 -0.96 -7.13 16.49
N LEU A 192 -2.28 -7.13 16.73
CA LEU A 192 -2.86 -6.71 18.00
C LEU A 192 -2.92 -7.91 18.96
N THR A 193 -2.34 -7.76 20.15
CA THR A 193 -2.39 -8.78 21.21
C THR A 193 -3.52 -8.49 22.19
N LYS A 194 -4.13 -9.55 22.75
CA LYS A 194 -4.92 -9.40 23.97
C LYS A 194 -3.96 -9.08 25.10
N GLU A 195 -4.03 -7.86 25.64
CA GLU A 195 -3.50 -7.58 26.99
C GLU A 195 -4.36 -8.29 28.05
#